data_AF-M1AT70-F1
#
_entry.id   AF-M1AT70-F1
#
_cell.length_a   1.000
_cell.length_b   1.000
_cell.length_c   1.000
_cell.angle_alpha   90.00
_cell.angle_beta   90.00
_cell.angle_gamma   90.00
#
_symmetry.space_group_name_H-M   'P 1'
#
loop_
_entity.id
_entity.type
_entity.pdbx_description
1 polymer ?
#
loop_
_entity_poly.entity_id
_entity_poly.type
_entity_poly.pdbx_seq_one_letter_code
_entity_poly.pdbx_strand_id
1 'polypeptide(L)'
;MQDTVFDPVSLTCGHIFCYICACKVASVTIVDGLQAANHKEKCPLCREKGVYESAVHLEELNILLSRSCPEYWKERLQTERVERLRLAKEHWESQCRAFMGV
;
A
#
# COMPACT_ATOMS: atom_id res chain seq x y z
N MET A 1 13.36 -14.67 -10.74
CA MET A 1 12.13 -14.00 -10.31
C MET A 1 12.58 -12.75 -9.59
N GLN A 2 12.38 -11.57 -10.17
CA GLN A 2 12.78 -10.31 -9.55
C GLN A 2 11.67 -9.91 -8.58
N ASP A 3 11.97 -9.88 -7.28
CA ASP A 3 11.09 -9.32 -6.26
C ASP A 3 11.22 -7.79 -6.29
N THR A 4 10.49 -7.13 -7.19
CA THR A 4 10.41 -5.67 -7.26
C THR A 4 9.16 -5.15 -6.56
N VAL A 5 9.26 -3.92 -6.03
CA VAL A 5 8.12 -3.22 -5.43
C VAL A 5 7.20 -2.64 -6.52
N PHE A 6 5.89 -2.63 -6.26
CA PHE A 6 4.87 -2.10 -7.18
C PHE A 6 4.08 -0.99 -6.48
N ASP A 7 3.87 0.14 -7.16
CA ASP A 7 3.38 1.38 -6.52
C ASP A 7 4.16 1.68 -5.22
N PRO A 8 5.49 1.88 -5.34
CA PRO A 8 6.38 1.97 -4.20
C PRO A 8 6.07 3.20 -3.34
N VAL A 9 6.06 2.98 -2.03
CA VAL A 9 6.01 4.04 -1.01
C VAL A 9 7.24 3.94 -0.12
N SER A 10 7.84 5.08 0.20
CA SER A 10 8.86 5.18 1.24
C SER A 10 8.22 5.61 2.56
N LEU A 11 8.46 4.86 3.63
CA LEU A 11 8.14 5.29 4.98
C LEU A 11 9.15 6.37 5.42
N THR A 12 8.83 7.15 6.46
CA THR A 12 9.74 8.22 6.92
C THR A 12 11.08 7.71 7.43
N CYS A 13 11.15 6.44 7.85
CA CYS A 13 12.39 5.75 8.18
C CYS A 13 13.21 5.29 6.96
N GLY A 14 12.80 5.62 5.74
CA GLY A 14 13.49 5.32 4.47
C GLY A 14 13.20 3.95 3.86
N HIS A 15 12.53 3.05 4.57
CA HIS A 15 12.20 1.71 4.05
C HIS A 15 11.07 1.77 3.02
N ILE A 16 11.22 1.00 1.93
CA ILE A 16 10.32 1.03 0.77
C ILE A 16 9.48 -0.25 0.71
N PHE A 17 8.18 -0.10 0.44
CA PHE A 17 7.23 -1.20 0.27
C PHE A 17 6.30 -0.92 -0.91
N CYS A 18 5.58 -1.93 -1.40
CA CYS A 18 4.39 -1.68 -2.22
C CYS A 18 3.33 -0.96 -1.38
N TYR A 19 2.53 -0.07 -1.98
CA TYR A 19 1.46 0.64 -1.27
C TYR A 19 0.49 -0.30 -0.53
N ILE A 20 -0.03 -1.33 -1.21
CA ILE A 20 -0.93 -2.31 -0.58
C ILE A 20 -0.25 -3.04 0.58
N CYS A 21 1.02 -3.42 0.42
CA CYS A 21 1.78 -4.07 1.48
C CYS A 21 1.96 -3.16 2.70
N ALA A 22 2.25 -1.88 2.48
CA ALA A 22 2.36 -0.90 3.54
C ALA A 22 1.03 -0.72 4.28
N CYS A 23 -0.08 -0.56 3.55
CA CYS A 23 -1.42 -0.44 4.15
C CYS A 23 -1.77 -1.65 4.99
N LYS A 24 -1.51 -2.86 4.47
CA LYS A 24 -1.77 -4.12 5.18
C LYS A 24 -0.98 -4.22 6.49
N VAL A 25 0.31 -3.88 6.49
CA VAL A 25 1.14 -3.94 7.71
C VAL A 25 0.73 -2.85 8.70
N ALA A 26 0.37 -1.66 8.22
CA ALA A 26 -0.14 -0.57 9.04
C ALA A 26 -1.57 -0.80 9.55
N SER A 27 -2.21 -1.93 9.18
CA SER A 27 -3.59 -2.27 9.56
C SER A 27 -4.61 -1.20 9.15
N VAL A 28 -4.39 -0.58 7.99
CA VAL A 28 -5.30 0.41 7.38
C VAL A 28 -5.80 -0.08 6.03
N THR A 29 -6.96 0.42 5.60
CA THR A 29 -7.44 0.13 4.25
C THR A 29 -6.70 0.97 3.21
N ILE A 30 -6.65 0.51 1.97
CA ILE A 30 -6.06 1.28 0.86
C ILE A 30 -6.84 2.56 0.53
N VAL A 31 -8.11 2.64 1.00
CA VAL A 31 -9.01 3.79 0.82
C VAL A 31 -8.71 4.86 1.88
N ASP A 32 -8.56 4.45 3.14
CA ASP A 32 -8.20 5.36 4.24
C ASP A 32 -6.76 5.87 4.12
N GLY A 33 -5.88 5.06 3.53
CA GLY A 33 -4.48 5.37 3.26
C GLY A 33 -3.57 5.31 4.47
N LEU A 34 -2.27 5.48 4.23
CA LEU A 34 -1.23 5.35 5.27
C LEU A 34 -1.27 6.46 6.32
N GLN A 35 -1.82 7.63 5.98
CA GLN A 35 -2.08 8.71 6.92
C GLN A 35 -3.04 8.33 8.06
N ALA A 36 -3.90 7.31 7.85
CA ALA A 36 -4.81 6.83 8.88
C ALA A 36 -4.17 5.84 9.86
N ALA A 37 -2.88 5.50 9.66
CA ALA A 37 -2.19 4.52 10.49
C ALA A 37 -2.03 5.00 11.93
N ASN A 38 -2.14 4.07 12.89
CA ASN A 38 -1.90 4.40 14.29
C ASN A 38 -0.42 4.78 14.50
N HIS A 39 -0.14 5.87 15.22
CA HIS A 39 1.22 6.29 15.56
C HIS A 39 2.06 5.23 16.30
N LYS A 40 1.42 4.20 16.88
CA LYS A 40 2.08 3.06 17.53
C LYS A 40 2.55 2.00 16.54
N GLU A 41 2.03 1.99 15.31
CA GLU A 41 2.47 1.07 14.27
C GLU A 41 3.95 1.28 13.96
N LYS A 42 4.63 0.16 13.69
CA LYS A 42 6.07 0.11 13.52
C LYS A 42 6.44 -0.34 12.12
N CYS A 43 7.52 0.23 11.58
CA CYS A 43 8.15 -0.33 10.39
C CYS A 43 8.44 -1.82 10.60
N PRO A 44 8.05 -2.72 9.68
CA PRO A 44 8.32 -4.16 9.83
C PRO A 44 9.82 -4.48 9.72
N LEU A 45 10.63 -3.58 9.15
CA LEU A 45 12.07 -3.76 8.98
C LEU A 45 12.88 -3.19 10.15
N CYS A 46 12.77 -1.88 10.45
CA CYS A 46 13.57 -1.25 11.52
C CYS A 46 12.86 -1.08 12.86
N ARG A 47 11.56 -1.42 12.96
CA ARG A 47 10.73 -1.27 14.17
C ARG A 47 10.53 0.16 14.67
N GLU A 48 10.96 1.18 13.92
CA GLU A 48 10.69 2.58 14.23
C GLU A 48 9.18 2.86 14.16
N LYS A 49 8.68 3.66 15.11
CA LYS A 49 7.24 3.98 15.27
C LYS A 49 6.87 5.24 14.50
N GLY A 50 5.58 5.38 14.16
CA GLY A 50 5.06 6.62 13.56
C GLY A 50 5.59 6.88 12.15
N VAL A 51 6.01 5.83 11.44
CA VAL A 51 6.70 5.96 10.16
C VAL A 51 5.77 6.06 8.93
N TYR A 52 4.47 5.88 9.13
CA TYR A 52 3.47 5.74 8.06
C TYR A 52 2.78 7.06 7.69
N GLU A 53 2.59 7.97 8.66
CA GLU A 53 1.76 9.17 8.51
C GLU A 53 2.22 10.07 7.36
N SER A 54 3.53 10.18 7.15
CA SER A 54 4.15 10.97 6.09
C SER A 54 4.87 10.10 5.06
N ALA A 55 4.38 8.88 4.82
CA ALA A 55 4.89 8.04 3.75
C ALA A 55 4.68 8.70 2.38
N VAL A 56 5.65 8.56 1.48
CA VAL A 56 5.68 9.23 0.17
C VAL A 56 5.64 8.19 -0.94
N HIS A 57 4.75 8.37 -1.91
CA HIS A 57 4.76 7.60 -3.16
C HIS A 57 5.99 7.98 -4.01
N LEU A 58 6.74 6.98 -4.45
CA LEU A 58 7.95 7.16 -5.26
C LEU A 58 7.59 7.01 -6.75
N GLU A 59 6.97 8.03 -7.32
CA GLU A 59 6.44 8.01 -8.69
C GLU A 59 7.53 7.74 -9.74
N GLU A 60 8.69 8.39 -9.62
CA GLU A 60 9.80 8.22 -10.55
C GLU A 60 10.37 6.80 -10.48
N LEU A 61 10.44 6.21 -9.28
CA LEU A 61 10.84 4.82 -9.12
C LEU A 61 9.82 3.88 -9.76
N ASN A 62 8.53 4.14 -9.58
CA ASN A 62 7.46 3.38 -10.21
C ASN A 62 7.57 3.39 -11.75
N ILE A 63 7.84 4.56 -12.33
CA ILE A 63 8.06 4.73 -13.77
C ILE A 63 9.29 3.94 -14.22
N LEU A 64 10.40 4.05 -13.49
CA LEU A 64 11.64 3.34 -13.82
C LEU A 64 11.45 1.81 -13.81
N LEU A 65 10.79 1.29 -12.77
CA LEU A 65 10.51 -0.14 -12.64
C LEU A 65 9.59 -0.64 -13.76
N SER A 66 8.58 0.15 -14.14
CA SER A 66 7.69 -0.19 -15.26
C SER A 66 8.41 -0.37 -16.60
N ARG A 67 9.48 0.40 -16.82
CA ARG A 67 10.30 0.34 -18.04
C ARG A 67 11.35 -0.77 -18.00
N SER A 68 11.80 -1.14 -16.80
CA SER A 68 12.85 -2.14 -16.62
C SER A 68 12.34 -3.57 -16.82
N CYS A 69 11.07 -3.82 -16.50
CA CYS A 69 10.47 -5.16 -16.55
C CYS A 69 9.05 -5.15 -17.13
N PRO A 70 8.85 -4.77 -18.40
CA PRO A 70 7.54 -4.42 -18.94
C PRO A 70 6.51 -5.55 -18.91
N GLU A 71 6.89 -6.79 -19.25
CA GLU A 71 5.94 -7.92 -19.26
C GLU A 71 5.48 -8.29 -17.85
N TYR A 72 6.41 -8.46 -16.92
CA TYR A 72 6.09 -8.67 -15.50
C TYR A 72 5.24 -7.53 -14.94
N TRP A 73 5.59 -6.29 -15.27
CA TRP A 73 4.87 -5.12 -14.81
C TRP A 73 3.43 -5.08 -15.31
N LYS A 74 3.22 -5.46 -16.57
CA LYS A 74 1.89 -5.55 -17.18
C LYS A 74 1.03 -6.60 -16.50
N GLU A 75 1.57 -7.78 -16.21
CA GLU A 75 0.87 -8.82 -15.44
C GLU A 75 0.53 -8.32 -14.03
N ARG A 76 1.52 -7.76 -13.32
CA ARG A 76 1.35 -7.25 -11.96
C ARG A 76 0.30 -6.15 -11.88
N LEU A 77 0.25 -5.25 -12.87
CA LEU A 77 -0.74 -4.19 -12.97
C LEU A 77 -2.18 -4.73 -13.03
N GLN A 78 -2.41 -5.83 -13.76
CA GLN A 78 -3.75 -6.43 -13.82
C GLN A 78 -4.14 -7.03 -12.46
N THR A 79 -3.25 -7.78 -11.82
CA THR A 79 -3.51 -8.38 -10.50
C THR A 79 -3.76 -7.32 -9.44
N GLU A 80 -2.92 -6.28 -9.37
CA GLU A 80 -3.06 -5.17 -8.43
C GLU A 80 -4.35 -4.38 -8.65
N ARG A 81 -4.76 -4.18 -9.91
CA ARG A 81 -6.04 -3.52 -10.21
C ARG A 81 -7.24 -4.31 -9.68
N VAL A 82 -7.26 -5.62 -9.90
CA VAL A 82 -8.33 -6.50 -9.37
C VAL A 82 -8.36 -6.44 -7.85
N GLU A 83 -7.18 -6.51 -7.23
CA GLU A 83 -7.05 -6.48 -5.77
C GLU A 83 -7.50 -5.13 -5.18
N ARG A 84 -7.15 -4.00 -5.80
CA ARG A 84 -7.63 -2.68 -5.36
C ARG A 84 -9.14 -2.57 -5.41
N LEU A 85 -9.77 -3.06 -6.47
CA LEU A 85 -11.23 -3.06 -6.59
C LEU A 85 -11.87 -3.91 -5.48
N ARG A 86 -11.30 -5.09 -5.20
CA ARG A 86 -11.77 -5.96 -4.12
C ARG A 86 -11.67 -5.26 -2.76
N LEU A 87 -10.50 -4.72 -2.42
CA LEU A 87 -10.26 -4.04 -1.14
C LEU A 87 -11.12 -2.79 -0.96
N ALA A 88 -11.33 -2.00 -2.03
CA ALA A 88 -12.20 -0.84 -1.99
C ALA A 88 -13.67 -1.24 -1.76
N LYS A 89 -14.13 -2.29 -2.43
CA LYS A 89 -15.48 -2.84 -2.20
C LYS A 89 -15.65 -3.28 -0.75
N GLU A 90 -14.70 -4.05 -0.20
CA GLU A 90 -14.74 -4.52 1.19
C GLU A 90 -14.77 -3.36 2.20
N HIS A 91 -13.98 -2.31 1.95
CA HIS A 91 -13.99 -1.09 2.76
C HIS A 91 -15.40 -0.48 2.81
N TRP A 92 -16.02 -0.22 1.65
CA TRP A 92 -17.34 0.40 1.60
C TRP A 92 -18.45 -0.49 2.15
N GLU A 93 -18.39 -1.80 1.92
CA GLU A 93 -19.33 -2.74 2.54
C GLU A 93 -19.20 -2.75 4.07
N SER A 94 -17.98 -2.67 4.60
CA SER A 94 -17.75 -2.56 6.05
C SER A 94 -18.27 -1.25 6.61
N GLN A 95 -18.08 -0.13 5.90
CA GLN A 95 -18.62 1.18 6.29
C GLN A 95 -20.16 1.18 6.29
N CYS A 96 -20.79 0.62 5.26
CA CYS A 96 -22.24 0.48 5.19
C CYS A 96 -22.79 -0.38 6.34
N ARG A 97 -22.14 -1.51 6.65
CA ARG A 97 -22.51 -2.37 7.80
C ARG A 97 -22.41 -1.62 9.13
N ALA A 98 -21.29 -0.95 9.37
CA ALA A 98 -21.09 -0.14 10.56
C ALA A 98 -22.15 0.97 10.71
N PHE A 99 -22.53 1.62 9.61
CA PHE A 99 -23.58 2.64 9.60
C PHE A 99 -24.98 2.07 9.88
N MET A 100 -25.30 0.91 9.30
CA MET A 100 -26.60 0.24 9.51
C MET A 100 -26.69 -0.49 10.87
N GLY A 101 -25.56 -0.67 11.57
CA GLY A 101 -25.51 -1.38 12.86
C GLY A 101 -25.70 -2.90 12.74
N VAL A 102 -25.35 -3.49 11.59
CA VAL A 102 -25.48 -4.93 11.28
C VAL A 102 -24.12 -5.56 11.03
#